data_AF-A0A377GDA3-F1
#
_entry.id   AF-A0A377GDA3-F1
#
_cell.length_a   1.000
_cell.length_b   1.000
_cell.length_c   1.000
_cell.angle_alpha   90.00
_cell.angle_beta   90.00
_cell.angle_gamma   90.00
#
_symmetry.space_group_name_H-M   'P 1'
#
loop_
_entity.id
_entity.type
_entity.pdbx_description
1 polymer ?
#
loop_
_entity_poly.entity_id
_entity_poly.type
_entity_poly.pdbx_seq_one_letter_code
_entity_poly.pdbx_strand_id
1 'polypeptide(L)'
;MIILYSYPELFGLPDNNPFGLKVDTFLRLTHINYQQEHIVNIQNAPRGQLPYLDDAGQIITDSNNMLHYLQQKYVNIDLKLTEKQRNLHFLITRMLDNHLYGSCPIRDGKMISFGHCLKPNF
;
A
#
# COMPACT_ATOMS: atom_id res chain seq x y z
N MET A 1 1.08 16.08 11.05
CA MET A 1 1.97 14.91 11.27
C MET A 1 1.31 13.76 10.55
N ILE A 2 2.03 13.06 9.68
CA ILE A 2 1.48 11.94 8.91
C ILE A 2 1.43 10.70 9.81
N ILE A 3 0.29 10.02 9.81
CA ILE A 3 0.11 8.72 10.46
C ILE A 3 -0.30 7.70 9.40
N LEU A 4 0.53 6.67 9.22
CA LEU A 4 0.23 5.51 8.38
C LEU A 4 -0.37 4.41 9.24
N TYR A 5 -1.66 4.11 9.05
CA TYR A 5 -2.30 2.96 9.66
C TYR A 5 -2.08 1.73 8.79
N SER A 6 -1.51 0.70 9.39
CA SER A 6 -1.00 -0.50 8.74
C SER A 6 -1.37 -1.76 9.52
N TYR A 7 -1.23 -2.93 8.89
CA TYR A 7 -1.32 -4.17 9.65
C TYR A 7 -0.03 -4.37 10.49
N PRO A 8 -0.08 -5.23 11.52
CA PRO A 8 1.10 -5.57 12.29
C PRO A 8 2.22 -6.18 11.44
N GLU A 9 3.44 -6.00 11.91
CA GLU A 9 4.64 -6.58 11.32
C GLU A 9 4.55 -8.10 11.19
N LEU A 10 5.12 -8.64 10.11
CA LEU A 10 5.23 -10.08 9.88
C LEU A 10 6.51 -10.36 9.10
N PHE A 11 7.24 -11.42 9.47
CA PHE A 11 8.53 -11.80 8.85
C PHE A 11 9.59 -10.69 8.87
N GLY A 12 9.57 -9.80 9.87
CA GLY A 12 10.49 -8.66 9.97
C GLY A 12 10.19 -7.53 8.98
N LEU A 13 9.03 -7.56 8.32
CA LEU A 13 8.55 -6.50 7.44
C LEU A 13 7.62 -5.55 8.21
N PRO A 14 7.65 -4.24 7.89
CA PRO A 14 6.88 -3.22 8.61
C PRO A 14 5.36 -3.32 8.36
N ASP A 15 4.90 -4.08 7.37
CA ASP A 15 3.48 -4.36 7.17
C ASP A 15 3.38 -5.76 6.53
N ASN A 16 2.39 -6.55 6.95
CA ASN A 16 2.11 -7.86 6.35
C ASN A 16 1.29 -7.77 5.04
N ASN A 17 0.84 -6.58 4.69
CA ASN A 17 0.12 -6.26 3.46
C ASN A 17 1.06 -5.50 2.48
N PRO A 18 1.20 -5.97 1.22
CA PRO A 18 2.05 -5.31 0.23
C PRO A 18 1.64 -3.87 -0.10
N PHE A 19 0.35 -3.52 0.03
CA PHE A 19 -0.09 -2.14 -0.18
C PHE A 19 0.41 -1.21 0.91
N GLY A 20 0.50 -1.68 2.15
CA GLY A 20 1.08 -0.91 3.25
C GLY A 20 2.59 -0.78 3.10
N LEU A 21 3.27 -1.87 2.76
CA LEU A 21 4.71 -1.87 2.44
C LEU A 21 5.06 -0.87 1.35
N LYS A 22 4.24 -0.79 0.29
CA LYS A 22 4.41 0.16 -0.81
C LYS A 22 4.42 1.61 -0.31
N VAL A 23 3.51 1.98 0.60
CA VAL A 23 3.41 3.34 1.13
C VAL A 23 4.51 3.62 2.16
N ASP A 24 4.76 2.68 3.08
CA ASP A 24 5.87 2.77 4.05
C ASP A 24 7.22 2.97 3.35
N THR A 25 7.49 2.16 2.32
CA THR A 25 8.72 2.25 1.52
C THR A 25 8.86 3.63 0.87
N PHE A 26 7.79 4.17 0.29
CA PHE A 26 7.81 5.50 -0.31
C PHE A 26 8.13 6.58 0.73
N LEU A 27 7.48 6.55 1.90
CA LEU A 27 7.71 7.51 2.97
C LEU A 27 9.17 7.46 3.47
N ARG A 28 9.73 6.26 3.66
CA ARG A 28 11.13 6.07 4.06
C ARG A 28 12.12 6.58 3.00
N LEU A 29 11.91 6.20 1.74
CA LEU A 29 12.80 6.59 0.63
C LEU A 29 12.79 8.10 0.36
N THR A 30 11.69 8.76 0.64
CA THR A 30 11.53 10.19 0.43
C THR A 30 11.87 11.01 1.67
N HIS A 31 12.26 10.37 2.77
CA HIS A 31 12.58 10.98 4.06
C HIS A 31 11.46 11.88 4.60
N ILE A 32 10.20 11.57 4.26
CA ILE A 32 9.05 12.24 4.86
C ILE A 32 8.91 11.72 6.29
N ASN A 33 8.80 12.63 7.26
CA ASN A 33 8.56 12.24 8.65
C ASN A 33 7.10 11.77 8.83
N TYR A 34 6.94 10.55 9.33
CA TYR A 34 5.65 9.92 9.60
C TYR A 34 5.74 9.04 10.85
N GLN A 35 4.57 8.77 11.43
CA GLN A 35 4.38 7.75 12.44
C GLN A 35 3.65 6.57 11.79
N GLN A 36 4.04 5.35 12.13
CA GLN A 36 3.35 4.15 11.70
C GLN A 36 2.60 3.55 12.88
N GLU A 37 1.30 3.32 12.70
CA GLU A 37 0.42 2.74 13.70
C GLU A 37 -0.09 1.40 13.20
N HIS A 38 0.18 0.34 13.97
CA HIS A 38 -0.29 -1.00 13.64
C HIS A 38 -1.62 -1.27 14.31
N ILE A 39 -2.64 -1.59 13.51
CA ILE A 39 -3.97 -1.93 14.03
C ILE A 39 -4.45 -3.25 13.46
N VAL A 40 -5.18 -4.00 14.28
CA VAL A 40 -5.82 -5.27 13.88
C VAL A 40 -7.32 -5.09 13.66
N ASN A 41 -7.94 -4.18 14.41
CA ASN A 41 -9.37 -3.89 14.28
C ASN A 41 -9.62 -2.83 13.21
N ILE A 42 -10.14 -3.27 12.06
CA ILE A 42 -10.45 -2.43 10.90
C ILE A 42 -11.88 -1.85 10.91
N GLN A 43 -12.66 -2.07 11.98
CA GLN A 43 -14.06 -1.57 12.06
C GLN A 43 -14.16 -0.04 11.89
N ASN A 44 -13.16 0.69 12.41
CA ASN A 44 -13.10 2.14 12.32
C ASN A 44 -12.32 2.62 11.09
N ALA A 45 -11.80 1.70 10.26
CA ALA A 45 -11.08 2.10 9.05
C ALA A 45 -12.10 2.65 8.03
N PRO A 46 -11.79 3.74 7.31
CA PRO A 46 -12.76 4.45 6.47
C PRO A 46 -13.40 3.59 5.37
N ARG A 47 -12.68 2.56 4.91
CA ARG A 47 -13.15 1.59 3.92
C ARG A 47 -13.23 0.16 4.47
N GLY A 48 -13.11 -0.01 5.79
CA GLY A 48 -12.94 -1.32 6.42
C GLY A 48 -11.70 -2.08 5.92
N GLN A 49 -10.67 -1.35 5.47
CA GLN A 49 -9.46 -1.91 4.87
C GLN A 49 -8.24 -1.06 5.25
N LEU A 50 -7.10 -1.74 5.38
CA LEU A 50 -5.78 -1.14 5.54
C LEU A 50 -4.96 -1.36 4.25
N PRO A 51 -3.97 -0.50 3.95
CA PRO A 51 -3.59 0.71 4.71
C PRO A 51 -4.51 1.91 4.47
N TYR A 52 -4.43 2.89 5.38
CA TYR A 52 -4.88 4.28 5.13
C TYR A 52 -3.95 5.28 5.82
N LEU A 53 -3.98 6.53 5.37
CA LEU A 53 -3.12 7.60 5.83
C LEU A 53 -3.97 8.73 6.43
N ASP A 54 -3.54 9.25 7.58
CA ASP A 54 -4.04 10.48 8.16
C ASP A 54 -2.95 11.54 8.07
N ASP A 55 -3.23 12.64 7.39
CA ASP A 55 -2.38 13.82 7.38
C ASP A 55 -3.11 15.02 7.96
N ALA A 56 -2.87 15.28 9.25
CA ALA A 56 -3.46 16.39 9.99
C ALA A 56 -5.00 16.43 9.94
N GLY A 57 -5.63 15.26 10.06
CA GLY A 57 -7.09 15.06 10.01
C GLY A 57 -7.63 14.79 8.61
N GLN A 58 -6.80 14.91 7.57
CA GLN A 58 -7.18 14.51 6.21
C GLN A 58 -6.92 13.02 6.03
N ILE A 59 -7.99 12.26 5.81
CA ILE A 59 -7.91 10.82 5.60
C ILE A 59 -7.79 10.49 4.11
N ILE A 60 -6.76 9.71 3.76
CA ILE A 60 -6.50 9.22 2.40
C ILE A 60 -6.47 7.70 2.42
N THR A 61 -7.14 7.10 1.45
CA THR A 61 -7.32 5.65 1.30
C THR A 61 -6.96 5.23 -0.12
N ASP A 62 -6.68 3.94 -0.33
CA ASP A 62 -6.06 3.37 -1.53
C ASP A 62 -4.58 3.75 -1.69
N SER A 63 -3.72 2.76 -1.88
CA SER A 63 -2.26 2.96 -1.87
C SER A 63 -1.77 3.84 -3.01
N ASN A 64 -2.38 3.75 -4.20
CA ASN A 64 -2.00 4.60 -5.32
C ASN A 64 -2.41 6.06 -5.08
N ASN A 65 -3.61 6.28 -4.53
CA ASN A 65 -4.06 7.60 -4.14
C ASN A 65 -3.20 8.21 -3.02
N MET A 66 -2.78 7.41 -2.04
CA MET A 66 -1.83 7.85 -1.01
C MET A 66 -0.51 8.30 -1.61
N LEU A 67 0.09 7.52 -2.51
CA LEU A 67 1.32 7.92 -3.20
C LEU A 67 1.13 9.20 -4.02
N HIS A 68 0.01 9.32 -4.74
CA HIS A 68 -0.28 10.51 -5.51
C HIS A 68 -0.40 11.75 -4.63
N TYR A 69 -1.13 11.65 -3.52
CA TYR A 69 -1.27 12.72 -2.53
C TYR A 69 0.09 13.15 -1.96
N LEU A 70 0.92 12.19 -1.53
CA LEU A 70 2.23 12.46 -0.97
C LEU A 70 3.16 13.12 -1.99
N GLN A 71 3.09 12.69 -3.25
CA GLN A 71 3.87 13.29 -4.32
C GLN A 71 3.48 14.74 -4.62
N GLN A 72 2.17 15.03 -4.59
CA GLN A 72 1.66 16.37 -4.82
C GLN A 72 1.98 17.33 -3.67
N LYS A 73 1.88 16.85 -2.42
CA LYS A 73 2.00 17.71 -1.24
C LYS A 73 3.44 17.87 -0.74
N TYR A 74 4.26 16.82 -0.82
CA TYR A 74 5.57 16.78 -0.18
C TYR A 74 6.72 16.71 -1.18
N VAL A 75 6.73 15.71 -2.06
CA VAL A 75 7.90 15.43 -2.91
C VAL A 75 7.56 14.64 -4.16
N ASN A 76 7.86 15.24 -5.31
CA ASN A 76 7.67 14.58 -6.59
C ASN A 76 8.98 13.90 -7.03
N ILE A 77 9.06 12.58 -6.83
CA ILE A 77 10.21 11.75 -7.25
C ILE A 77 10.22 11.49 -8.77
N ASP A 78 9.08 11.69 -9.43
CA ASP A 78 8.89 11.39 -10.83
C ASP A 78 9.27 12.57 -11.76
N LEU A 79 9.77 13.69 -11.24
CA LEU A 79 10.05 14.90 -12.03
C LEU A 79 10.94 14.66 -13.26
N LYS A 80 11.90 13.73 -13.15
CA LYS A 80 12.86 13.42 -14.22
C LYS A 80 12.41 12.30 -15.15
N LEU A 81 11.23 11.73 -14.95
CA LEU A 81 10.72 10.66 -15.81
C LEU A 81 10.27 11.22 -17.16
N THR A 82 10.77 10.59 -18.22
CA THR A 82 10.25 10.74 -19.57
C THR A 82 8.83 10.18 -19.67
N GLU A 83 8.07 10.61 -20.68
CA GLU A 83 6.72 10.10 -20.93
C GLU A 83 6.68 8.56 -21.04
N LYS A 84 7.65 7.96 -21.75
CA LYS A 84 7.78 6.50 -21.87
C LYS A 84 7.96 5.83 -20.51
N GLN A 85 8.78 6.40 -19.64
CA GLN A 85 8.99 5.87 -18.28
C GLN A 85 7.74 6.00 -17.41
N ARG A 86 6.97 7.09 -17.53
CA ARG A 86 5.69 7.24 -16.83
C ARG A 86 4.67 6.20 -17.27
N ASN A 87 4.57 5.96 -18.57
CA ASN A 87 3.67 4.93 -19.11
C ASN A 87 4.08 3.53 -18.64
N LEU A 88 5.39 3.24 -18.61
CA LEU A 88 5.89 1.97 -18.09
C LEU A 88 5.64 1.82 -16.59
N HIS A 89 5.87 2.88 -15.80
CA HIS A 89 5.56 2.91 -14.37
C HIS A 89 4.08 2.61 -14.11
N PHE A 90 3.17 3.24 -14.87
CA PHE A 90 1.74 2.99 -14.76
C PHE A 90 1.39 1.53 -15.08
N LEU A 91 1.94 0.99 -16.18
CA LEU A 91 1.71 -0.40 -16.58
C LEU A 91 2.18 -1.39 -15.51
N ILE A 92 3.42 -1.24 -15.04
CA ILE A 92 4.01 -2.11 -14.01
C ILE A 92 3.16 -2.06 -12.73
N THR A 93 2.82 -0.86 -12.27
CA THR A 93 2.02 -0.69 -11.04
C THR A 93 0.66 -1.38 -11.16
N ARG A 94 -0.03 -1.24 -12.30
CA ARG A 94 -1.31 -1.91 -12.54
C ARG A 94 -1.17 -3.43 -12.61
N MET A 95 -0.14 -3.95 -13.26
CA MET A 95 0.10 -5.40 -13.34
C MET A 95 0.38 -6.00 -11.96
N LEU A 96 1.24 -5.36 -11.16
CA LEU A 96 1.59 -5.84 -9.82
C LEU A 96 0.37 -5.78 -8.88
N ASP A 97 -0.31 -4.62 -8.83
CA ASP A 97 -1.42 -4.39 -7.89
C ASP A 97 -2.62 -5.31 -8.18
N ASN A 98 -2.98 -5.52 -9.46
CA ASN A 98 -4.21 -6.26 -9.81
C ASN A 98 -4.00 -7.76 -10.07
N HIS A 99 -2.86 -8.17 -10.62
CA HIS A 99 -2.70 -9.53 -11.17
C HIS A 99 -1.74 -10.40 -10.37
N LEU A 100 -0.80 -9.81 -9.62
CA LEU A 100 0.16 -10.56 -8.80
C LEU A 100 -0.21 -10.58 -7.32
N TYR A 101 -0.97 -9.60 -6.82
CA TYR A 101 -1.47 -9.66 -5.45
C TYR A 101 -2.44 -10.83 -5.24
N GLY A 102 -3.34 -11.09 -6.19
CA GLY A 102 -4.35 -12.16 -6.10
C GLY A 102 -3.79 -13.59 -6.04
N SER A 103 -2.53 -13.80 -6.41
CA SER A 103 -1.84 -15.10 -6.30
C SER A 103 -1.02 -15.26 -5.03
N CYS A 104 -0.92 -14.21 -4.19
CA CYS A 104 -0.22 -14.28 -2.92
C CYS A 104 -1.04 -15.09 -1.91
N PRO A 105 -0.46 -16.12 -1.27
CA PRO A 105 -1.17 -16.94 -0.29
C PRO A 105 -1.53 -16.18 1.00
N ILE A 106 -1.09 -14.94 1.17
CA ILE A 106 -1.37 -14.14 2.38
C ILE A 106 -2.56 -13.23 2.08
N ARG A 107 -3.73 -13.57 2.63
CA ARG A 107 -4.91 -12.69 2.64
C ARG A 107 -5.30 -12.43 4.08
N ASP A 108 -5.56 -11.18 4.42
CA ASP A 108 -6.05 -10.77 5.73
C ASP A 108 -5.14 -11.24 6.90
N GLY A 109 -3.83 -11.18 6.71
CA GLY A 109 -2.83 -11.59 7.73
C GLY A 109 -2.75 -13.10 7.99
N LYS A 110 -3.39 -13.93 7.16
CA LYS A 110 -3.35 -15.39 7.26
C LYS A 110 -2.73 -16.01 6.02
N MET A 111 -1.85 -16.98 6.25
CA MET A 111 -1.35 -17.87 5.19
C MET A 111 -2.50 -18.80 4.78
N ILE A 112 -3.15 -18.48 3.67
CA ILE A 112 -4.08 -19.35 2.99
C ILE A 112 -3.25 -20.37 2.20
N SER A 113 -3.45 -21.66 2.49
CA SER A 113 -2.87 -22.73 1.67
C SER A 113 -3.13 -22.47 0.18
N PHE A 114 -2.09 -22.63 -0.65
CA PHE A 114 -2.14 -22.51 -2.12
C PHE A 114 -3.35 -23.24 -2.74
N GLY A 115 -3.87 -24.29 -2.09
CA GLY A 115 -5.06 -25.04 -2.52
C GLY A 115 -6.38 -24.26 -2.53
N HIS A 116 -6.48 -23.08 -1.90
CA HIS A 116 -7.69 -22.24 -1.94
C HIS A 116 -7.69 -21.18 -3.05
N CYS A 117 -6.52 -20.84 -3.62
CA CYS A 117 -6.43 -19.88 -4.73
C CYS A 117 -6.78 -20.50 -6.10
N LEU A 118 -6.79 -21.83 -6.21
CA LEU A 118 -7.08 -22.57 -7.45
C LEU A 118 -8.43 -23.30 -7.41
N LYS A 119 -9.47 -22.71 -6.81
CA LYS A 119 -10.83 -23.10 -7.20
C LYS A 119 -11.23 -22.25 -8.40
N PRO A 120 -11.17 -22.78 -9.63
CA PRO A 120 -11.81 -22.11 -10.75
C PRO A 120 -13.30 -22.00 -10.42
N ASN A 121 -13.83 -20.79 -10.46
CA ASN A 121 -15.27 -20.59 -10.57
C ASN A 121 -15.67 -21.04 -11.97
N PHE A 122 -16.04 -22.31 -12.11
CA PHE A 122 -16.99 -22.78 -13.13
C PHE A 122 -18.35 -22.92 -12.46
#